data_AF-A0A1T4WXX5-F1
#
_entry.id   AF-A0A1T4WXX5-F1
#
_cell.length_a   1.000
_cell.length_b   1.000
_cell.length_c   1.000
_cell.angle_alpha   90.00
_cell.angle_beta   90.00
_cell.angle_gamma   90.00
#
_symmetry.space_group_name_H-M   'P 1'
#
loop_
_entity.id
_entity.type
_entity.pdbx_description
1 polymer ?
#
loop_
_entity_poly.entity_id
_entity_poly.type
_entity_poly.pdbx_seq_one_letter_code
_entity_poly.pdbx_strand_id
1 'polypeptide(L)' 'MEQGRENIKFEDALKRLEEIADYMESDNLSLEESLKMFEEGMRLADFCNKKLDSAQKKISIILKDKDSNIVEEDFTLEEE' A
#
# COMPACT_ATOMS: atom_id res chain seq x y z
N MET A 1 -9.34 -22.87 17.56
CA MET A 1 -9.26 -21.43 17.87
C MET A 1 -8.42 -20.80 16.79
N GLU A 2 -9.03 -20.24 15.73
CA GLU A 2 -8.31 -19.53 14.65
C GLU A 2 -9.20 -18.38 14.14
N GLN A 3 -9.51 -17.43 15.03
CA GLN A 3 -10.09 -16.15 14.64
C GLN A 3 -9.02 -15.09 14.90
N GLY A 4 -8.70 -14.24 13.91
CA GLY A 4 -7.93 -13.02 14.16
C GLY A 4 -6.89 -12.56 13.13
N ARG A 5 -6.84 -13.08 11.90
CA ARG A 5 -6.14 -12.39 10.81
C ARG A 5 -7.18 -11.85 9.84
N GLU A 6 -7.73 -10.69 10.17
CA GLU A 6 -8.59 -9.94 9.27
C GLU A 6 -7.87 -9.77 7.93
N ASN A 7 -8.49 -10.27 6.88
CA ASN A 7 -8.03 -10.11 5.52
C ASN A 7 -8.43 -8.68 5.11
N ILE A 8 -7.68 -7.69 5.61
CA ILE A 8 -7.93 -6.27 5.33
C ILE A 8 -7.94 -6.10 3.80
N LYS A 9 -8.98 -5.44 3.27
CA LYS A 9 -9.06 -5.15 1.84
C LYS A 9 -8.13 -3.99 1.49
N PHE A 10 -7.71 -3.92 0.24
CA PHE A 10 -6.84 -2.84 -0.22
C PHE A 10 -7.50 -1.46 -0.01
N GLU A 11 -8.77 -1.35 -0.38
CA GLU A 11 -9.55 -0.11 -0.28
C GLU A 11 -9.72 0.33 1.17
N ASP A 12 -9.94 -0.62 2.07
CA ASP A 12 -10.07 -0.34 3.51
C ASP A 12 -8.73 0.11 4.12
N ALA A 13 -7.62 -0.53 3.72
CA ALA A 13 -6.29 -0.14 4.16
C ALA A 13 -5.87 1.25 3.66
N LEU A 14 -6.19 1.54 2.39
CA LEU A 14 -5.91 2.84 1.78
C LEU A 14 -6.72 3.95 2.46
N LYS A 15 -8.02 3.73 2.67
CA LYS A 15 -8.87 4.68 3.37
C LYS A 15 -8.37 4.95 4.79
N ARG A 16 -7.95 3.91 5.52
CA ARG A 16 -7.39 4.06 6.86
C ARG A 16 -6.08 4.85 6.84
N LEU A 17 -5.24 4.66 5.82
CA LEU A 17 -4.00 5.41 5.66
C LEU A 17 -4.27 6.91 5.41
N GLU A 18 -5.28 7.23 4.60
CA GLU A 18 -5.75 8.62 4.40
C GLU A 18 -6.24 9.23 5.72
N GLU A 19 -7.08 8.53 6.47
CA GLU A 19 -7.56 8.99 7.78
C GLU A 19 -6.41 9.24 8.78
N ILE A 20 -5.37 8.40 8.75
CA ILE A 20 -4.18 8.58 9.58
C ILE A 20 -3.40 9.82 9.15
N ALA A 21 -3.22 10.02 7.84
CA ALA A 21 -2.53 11.20 7.31
C ALA A 21 -3.25 12.49 7.73
N ASP A 22 -4.57 12.55 7.51
CA ASP A 22 -5.41 13.67 7.93
C ASP A 22 -5.34 13.90 9.44
N TYR A 23 -5.34 12.82 10.23
CA TYR A 23 -5.25 12.92 11.69
C TYR A 23 -3.88 13.44 12.12
N MET A 24 -2.79 13.02 11.48
CA MET A 24 -1.43 13.49 11.79
C MET A 24 -1.19 14.97 11.45
N GLU A 25 -2.00 15.57 10.58
CA GLU A 25 -1.97 17.01 10.30
C GLU A 25 -2.66 17.86 11.38
N SER A 26 -3.34 17.24 12.35
CA SER A 26 -3.99 17.95 13.45
C SER A 26 -2.99 18.48 14.47
N ASP A 27 -3.14 19.77 14.84
CA ASP A 27 -2.26 20.48 15.78
C ASP A 27 -2.29 19.95 17.23
N ASN A 28 -3.22 19.03 17.56
CA ASN A 28 -3.46 18.56 18.93
C ASN A 28 -3.00 17.13 19.22
N LEU A 29 -2.14 16.53 18.38
CA LEU A 29 -1.59 15.20 18.68
C LEU A 29 -0.51 15.27 19.76
N SER A 30 -0.62 14.40 20.75
CA SER A 30 0.50 14.11 21.63
C SER A 30 1.57 13.30 20.89
N LEU A 31 2.83 13.41 21.34
CA LEU A 31 3.95 12.63 20.79
C LEU A 31 3.67 11.12 20.76
N GLU A 32 3.03 10.59 21.80
CA GLU A 32 2.73 9.15 21.89
C GLU A 32 1.67 8.74 20.84
N GLU A 33 0.68 9.60 20.58
CA GLU A 33 -0.31 9.38 19.53
C GLU A 33 0.33 9.48 18.14
N SER A 34 1.20 10.47 17.91
CA SER A 34 1.93 10.62 16.65
C SER A 34 2.76 9.37 16.34
N LEU A 35 3.43 8.80 17.34
CA LEU A 35 4.21 7.56 17.17
C LEU A 35 3.32 6.35 16.84
N LYS A 36 2.17 6.22 17.50
CA LYS A 36 1.20 5.13 17.20
C LYS A 36 0.64 5.25 15.79
N MET A 37 0.23 6.45 15.39
CA MET A 37 -0.30 6.72 14.05
C MET A 37 0.75 6.48 12.97
N PHE A 38 2.00 6.89 13.22
CA PHE A 38 3.11 6.63 12.31
C PHE A 38 3.39 5.13 12.12
N GLU A 39 3.45 4.35 13.20
CA GLU A 39 3.62 2.89 13.10
C GLU A 39 2.47 2.22 12.33
N GLU A 40 1.23 2.62 12.61
CA GLU A 40 0.06 2.10 11.91
C GLU A 40 0.10 2.46 10.42
N GLY A 41 0.39 3.72 10.10
CA GLY A 41 0.53 4.22 8.74
C GLY A 41 1.62 3.48 7.96
N MET A 42 2.79 3.25 8.56
CA MET A 42 3.86 2.46 7.93
C MET A 42 3.42 1.03 7.59
N ARG A 43 2.69 0.36 8.49
CA ARG A 43 2.19 -1.00 8.23
C ARG A 43 1.17 -1.03 7.09
N LEU A 44 0.26 -0.05 7.04
CA LEU A 44 -0.75 0.05 5.99
C LEU A 44 -0.12 0.39 4.64
N ALA A 45 0.85 1.31 4.61
CA ALA A 45 1.59 1.66 3.40
C ALA A 45 2.35 0.45 2.82
N ASP A 46 3.05 -0.30 3.66
CA ASP A 46 3.73 -1.55 3.25
C ASP A 46 2.74 -2.59 2.71
N PHE A 47 1.58 -2.74 3.35
CA PHE A 47 0.52 -3.62 2.87
C PHE A 47 0.00 -3.19 1.49
N CYS A 48 -0.30 -1.91 1.29
CA CYS A 48 -0.78 -1.36 0.03
C CYS A 48 0.25 -1.57 -1.10
N ASN A 49 1.52 -1.24 -0.85
CA ASN A 49 2.61 -1.45 -1.81
C ASN A 49 2.73 -2.91 -2.22
N LYS A 50 2.73 -3.84 -1.26
CA LYS A 50 2.78 -5.28 -1.57
C LYS A 50 1.60 -5.77 -2.41
N LYS A 51 0.41 -5.20 -2.20
CA LYS A 51 -0.77 -5.52 -3.01
C LYS A 51 -0.63 -4.99 -4.43
N LEU A 52 -0.15 -3.77 -4.60
CA LEU A 52 0.12 -3.17 -5.91
C LEU A 52 1.20 -3.95 -6.67
N ASP A 53 2.32 -4.28 -6.03
CA ASP A 53 3.39 -5.11 -6.60
C ASP A 53 2.86 -6.46 -7.09
N SER A 54 1.99 -7.10 -6.28
CA SER A 54 1.39 -8.38 -6.66
C SER A 54 0.46 -8.24 -7.86
N ALA A 55 -0.31 -7.16 -7.94
CA ALA A 55 -1.17 -6.88 -9.08
C ALA A 55 -0.35 -6.60 -10.34
N GLN A 56 0.70 -5.78 -10.25
CA GLN A 56 1.60 -5.47 -11.35
C GLN A 56 2.25 -6.74 -11.90
N LYS A 57 2.82 -7.59 -11.04
CA LYS A 57 3.42 -8.88 -11.45
C LYS A 57 2.43 -9.79 -12.19
N LYS A 58 1.18 -9.86 -11.74
CA LYS A 58 0.14 -10.65 -12.42
C LYS A 58 -0.17 -10.10 -13.81
N ILE A 59 -0.26 -8.78 -13.96
CA ILE A 59 -0.46 -8.12 -15.25
C ILE A 59 0.72 -8.42 -16.18
N SER A 60 1.96 -8.28 -15.70
CA SER A 60 3.17 -8.58 -16.49
C SER A 60 3.22 -10.03 -16.97
N ILE A 61 2.80 -11.00 -16.13
CA ILE A 61 2.72 -12.42 -16.54
C ILE A 61 1.69 -12.63 -17.65
N ILE A 62 0.52 -11.98 -17.58
CA ILE A 62 -0.53 -12.09 -18.61
C ILE A 62 -0.06 -11.48 -19.94
N LEU A 63 0.68 -10.36 -19.90
CA LEU A 63 1.26 -9.76 -21.10
C LEU A 63 2.34 -10.66 -21.72
N LYS A 64 3.19 -11.28 -20.90
CA LYS A 64 4.18 -12.27 -21.34
C LYS A 64 3.56 -13.44 -22.10
N ASP A 65 2.43 -13.97 -21.61
CA ASP A 65 1.72 -15.09 -22.27
C ASP A 65 1.16 -14.69 -23.64
N LYS A 66 0.82 -13.41 -23.84
CA LYS A 66 0.29 -12.89 -25.11
C LYS A 66 1.37 -12.52 -26.13
N ASP A 67 2.52 -12.01 -25.69
CA ASP A 67 3.56 -11.43 -26.57
C ASP A 67 4.90 -12.17 -26.61
N SER A 68 5.07 -13.26 -25.85
CA SER A 68 6.29 -14.11 -25.77
C SER A 68 7.63 -13.39 -25.49
N ASN A 69 7.66 -12.06 -25.29
CA ASN A 69 8.85 -11.28 -24.96
C ASN A 69 8.59 -10.40 -23.73
N ILE A 70 9.51 -10.45 -22.76
CA ILE A 70 9.50 -9.56 -21.59
C ILE A 70 10.29 -8.31 -21.96
N VAL A 71 9.65 -7.14 -21.89
CA VAL A 71 10.34 -5.87 -21.73
C VAL A 71 10.07 -5.44 -20.28
N GLU A 72 11.03 -5.68 -19.39
CA GLU A 72 11.04 -5.05 -18.07
C GLU A 72 11.53 -3.61 -18.29
N GLU A 73 10.60 -2.68 -18.45
CA GLU A 73 10.91 -1.29 -18.13
C GLU A 73 10.45 -1.06 -16.69
N ASP A 74 11.40 -0.71 -15.83
CA ASP A 74 11.08 -0.11 -14.54
C ASP A 74 10.16 1.08 -14.81
N PHE A 75 9.00 1.10 -14.18
CA PHE A 75 8.06 2.21 -14.30
C PHE A 75 8.64 3.39 -13.51
N THR A 76 9.64 4.07 -14.07
CA THR A 76 10.06 5.38 -13.60
C THR A 76 8.96 6.36 -13.97
N LEU A 77 8.25 6.87 -12.96
CA LEU A 77 7.49 8.10 -13.09
C LEU A 77 8.48 9.17 -13.54
N GLU A 78 8.47 9.50 -14.83
CA GLU A 78 9.09 10.74 -15.31
C GLU A 78 8.26 11.87 -14.71
N GLU A 79 8.77 12.46 -13.62
CA GLU A 79 8.30 13.76 -13.15
C GLU A 79 8.60 14.78 -14.26
N GLU A 80 7.57 15.23 -14.96
CA GLU A 80 7.63 16.42 -15.83
C GLU A 80 7.80 17.71 -15.01
#